data_AF-A0A0K0JHA2-F1
#
_entry.id   AF-A0A0K0JHA2-F1
#
_cell.length_a   1.000
_cell.length_b   1.000
_cell.length_c   1.000
_cell.angle_alpha   90.00
_cell.angle_beta   90.00
_cell.angle_gamma   90.00
#
_symmetry.space_group_name_H-M   'P 1'
#
loop_
_entity.id
_entity.type
_entity.pdbx_description
1 polymer ?
#
loop_
_entity_poly.entity_id
_entity_poly.type
_entity_poly.pdbx_seq_one_letter_code
_entity_poly.pdbx_strand_id
1 'polypeptide(L)'
;MFIICRIYLFILFVRWYKYRLLVVINSLSQMSFWGNLQRHDNSKRNKSPVEMLSVVERNNVKAESSNVPRLNMNHGFIKSIVRNQIDRDEYDKLVSERSVATSYRHLERSRKTCDPLLLYIPPHLRSINVKTTKNEENSNVKNEKEKLRKEIRQRLMEQMAKEEHERLQMTAETMIPSSVLVKRNADTKRHSDPATITATPVRNEPLFKLNIRGQDGNPVEQIVHANDNSARVAKALTQQLELTDNQCRLLRNRIEEELEKRLAI
;
A
#
# COMPACT_ATOMS: atom_id res chain seq x y z
N MET A 1 37.74 -12.53 -1.10
CA MET A 1 36.73 -12.90 -2.13
C MET A 1 35.30 -12.94 -1.59
N PHE A 2 35.03 -13.58 -0.44
CA PHE A 2 33.67 -13.67 0.15
C PHE A 2 32.99 -12.33 0.50
N ILE A 3 33.73 -11.35 1.03
CA ILE A 3 33.19 -10.04 1.42
C ILE A 3 32.66 -9.28 0.20
N ILE A 4 33.43 -9.25 -0.88
CA ILE A 4 33.05 -8.61 -2.15
C ILE A 4 31.75 -9.24 -2.69
N CYS A 5 31.63 -10.56 -2.64
CA CYS A 5 30.43 -11.28 -3.09
C CYS A 5 29.18 -10.90 -2.27
N ARG A 6 29.30 -10.74 -0.94
CA ARG A 6 28.19 -10.28 -0.09
C ARG A 6 27.78 -8.83 -0.38
N ILE A 7 28.74 -7.96 -0.65
CA ILE A 7 28.47 -6.56 -1.02
C ILE A 7 27.72 -6.49 -2.34
N TYR A 8 28.14 -7.25 -3.37
CA TYR A 8 27.42 -7.32 -4.64
C TYR A 8 26.00 -7.86 -4.47
N LEU A 9 25.81 -8.91 -3.65
CA LEU A 9 24.48 -9.45 -3.37
C LEU A 9 23.58 -8.41 -2.68
N PHE A 10 24.14 -7.63 -1.75
CA PHE A 10 23.42 -6.56 -1.06
C PHE A 10 23.05 -5.41 -2.01
N ILE A 11 23.96 -4.98 -2.89
CA ILE A 11 23.70 -3.97 -3.91
C ILE A 11 22.60 -4.44 -4.87
N LEU A 12 22.65 -5.70 -5.31
CA LEU A 12 21.60 -6.29 -6.16
C LEU A 12 20.26 -6.36 -5.43
N PHE A 13 20.25 -6.70 -4.15
CA PHE A 13 19.03 -6.74 -3.33
C PHE A 13 18.41 -5.34 -3.16
N VAL A 14 19.22 -4.33 -2.83
CA VAL A 14 18.75 -2.93 -2.72
C VAL A 14 18.22 -2.43 -4.06
N ARG A 15 18.92 -2.75 -5.16
CA ARG A 15 18.48 -2.36 -6.50
C ARG A 15 17.18 -3.05 -6.89
N TRP A 16 17.05 -4.35 -6.63
CA TRP A 16 15.82 -5.11 -6.86
C TRP A 16 14.65 -4.59 -6.03
N TYR A 17 14.87 -4.26 -4.76
CA TYR A 17 13.86 -3.67 -3.89
C TYR A 17 13.42 -2.30 -4.40
N LYS A 18 14.36 -1.45 -4.84
CA LYS A 18 14.07 -0.14 -5.44
C LYS A 18 13.23 -0.27 -6.71
N TYR A 19 13.57 -1.21 -7.60
CA TYR A 19 12.78 -1.49 -8.80
C TYR A 19 11.37 -1.99 -8.46
N ARG A 20 11.25 -2.92 -7.51
CA ARG A 20 9.94 -3.45 -7.09
C ARG A 20 9.08 -2.39 -6.42
N LEU A 21 9.67 -1.54 -5.58
CA LEU A 21 8.99 -0.40 -4.97
C LEU A 21 8.56 0.62 -6.03
N LEU A 22 9.38 0.89 -7.04
CA LEU A 22 9.04 1.79 -8.15
C LEU A 22 7.87 1.24 -9.00
N VAL A 23 7.83 -0.07 -9.24
CA VAL A 23 6.70 -0.73 -9.93
C VAL A 23 5.42 -0.61 -9.10
N VAL A 24 5.49 -0.82 -7.78
CA VAL A 24 4.33 -0.66 -6.90
C VAL A 24 3.86 0.79 -6.87
N ILE A 25 4.77 1.76 -6.76
CA ILE A 25 4.43 3.20 -6.77
C ILE A 25 3.83 3.61 -8.11
N ASN A 26 4.38 3.15 -9.24
CA ASN A 26 3.81 3.44 -10.55
C ASN A 26 2.44 2.78 -10.73
N SER A 27 2.25 1.55 -10.23
CA SER A 27 0.94 0.90 -10.21
C SER A 27 -0.06 1.68 -9.34
N LEU A 28 0.37 2.17 -8.19
CA LEU A 28 -0.46 2.97 -7.28
C LEU A 28 -0.75 4.36 -7.84
N SER A 29 0.20 4.95 -8.57
CA SER A 29 0.06 6.24 -9.27
C SER A 29 -0.91 6.11 -10.46
N GLN A 30 -0.87 4.99 -11.18
CA GLN A 30 -1.88 4.67 -12.21
C GLN A 30 -3.26 4.45 -11.57
N MET A 31 -3.34 3.86 -10.37
CA MET A 31 -4.60 3.69 -9.63
C MET A 31 -5.14 5.02 -9.06
N SER A 32 -4.30 5.95 -8.63
CA SER A 32 -4.73 7.26 -8.11
C SER A 32 -5.03 8.27 -9.21
N PHE A 33 -4.41 8.16 -10.38
CA PHE A 33 -4.74 8.99 -11.55
C PHE A 33 -6.10 8.60 -12.17
N TRP A 34 -6.51 7.34 -12.05
CA TRP A 34 -7.83 6.88 -12.51
C TRP A 34 -8.97 7.12 -11.51
N GLY A 35 -8.66 7.38 -10.23
CA GLY A 35 -9.66 7.64 -9.19
C GLY A 35 -10.30 9.03 -9.23
N ASN A 36 -9.73 9.97 -10.00
CA ASN A 36 -10.13 11.38 -10.02
C ASN A 36 -10.72 11.86 -11.36
N LEU A 37 -11.30 10.96 -12.16
CA LEU A 37 -12.19 11.40 -13.25
C LEU A 37 -13.55 11.78 -12.65
N GLN A 38 -13.53 12.96 -12.03
CA GLN A 38 -14.69 13.70 -11.56
C GLN A 38 -15.73 13.68 -12.67
N ARG A 39 -16.89 13.08 -12.39
CA ARG A 39 -18.10 13.21 -13.20
C ARG A 39 -18.35 14.70 -13.43
N HIS A 40 -18.04 15.18 -14.63
CA HIS A 40 -18.66 16.39 -15.12
C HIS A 40 -20.07 16.02 -15.53
N ASP A 41 -21.03 16.46 -14.72
CA ASP A 41 -22.44 16.49 -15.07
C ASP A 41 -22.60 17.31 -16.35
N ASN A 42 -22.73 16.63 -17.49
CA ASN A 42 -23.17 17.23 -18.75
C ASN A 42 -24.67 17.49 -18.67
N SER A 43 -25.06 18.44 -17.82
CA SER A 43 -26.40 18.98 -17.75
C SER A 43 -26.37 20.39 -18.32
N LYS A 44 -27.22 20.63 -19.33
CA LYS A 44 -27.55 21.93 -19.95
C LYS A 44 -26.62 22.46 -21.04
N ARG A 45 -26.78 21.90 -22.23
CA ARG A 45 -26.89 22.76 -23.43
C ARG A 45 -27.95 22.23 -24.39
N ASN A 46 -29.20 22.31 -23.94
CA ASN A 46 -30.34 22.41 -24.86
C ASN A 46 -30.30 23.82 -25.46
N LYS A 47 -29.82 23.95 -26.69
CA LYS A 47 -30.14 25.10 -27.53
C LYS A 47 -30.75 24.56 -28.82
N SER A 48 -32.06 24.73 -28.91
CA SER A 48 -32.91 24.42 -30.04
C SER A 48 -32.50 25.21 -31.29
N PRO A 49 -32.89 24.75 -32.49
CA PRO A 49 -32.33 25.21 -33.75
C PRO A 49 -33.31 26.14 -34.48
N VAL A 50 -33.27 27.45 -34.22
CA VAL A 50 -33.99 28.46 -35.05
C VAL A 50 -33.28 29.82 -34.96
N GLU A 51 -32.32 30.08 -35.85
CA GLU A 51 -31.93 31.41 -36.37
C GLU A 51 -30.73 31.20 -37.31
N MET A 52 -31.00 30.91 -38.59
CA MET A 52 -31.02 31.88 -39.68
C MET A 52 -29.66 32.52 -40.02
N LEU A 53 -29.12 32.03 -41.14
CA LEU A 53 -28.66 32.79 -42.31
C LEU A 53 -27.59 33.89 -42.15
N SER A 54 -26.44 33.52 -42.72
CA SER A 54 -25.69 34.29 -43.73
C SER A 54 -24.65 35.33 -43.29
N VAL A 55 -23.65 35.40 -44.18
CA VAL A 55 -22.58 36.39 -44.34
C VAL A 55 -21.31 36.13 -43.52
N VAL A 56 -20.48 35.27 -44.12
CA VAL A 56 -19.14 35.62 -44.65
C VAL A 56 -18.29 36.52 -43.75
N GLU A 57 -17.21 35.89 -43.26
CA GLU A 57 -15.88 36.47 -43.11
C GLU A 57 -15.74 37.59 -42.08
N ARG A 58 -15.23 37.22 -40.90
CA ARG A 58 -14.16 37.99 -40.24
C ARG A 58 -13.38 37.12 -39.26
N ASN A 59 -12.15 36.87 -39.67
CA ASN A 59 -10.96 36.89 -38.82
C ASN A 59 -10.75 35.69 -37.92
N ASN A 60 -10.20 34.66 -38.56
CA ASN A 60 -9.43 33.58 -37.98
C ASN A 60 -8.13 34.14 -37.36
N VAL A 61 -8.21 34.72 -36.15
CA VAL A 61 -7.06 35.05 -35.32
C VAL A 61 -7.34 34.58 -33.89
N LYS A 62 -7.15 33.28 -33.62
CA LYS A 62 -6.88 32.83 -32.24
C LYS A 62 -6.30 31.42 -32.16
N ALA A 63 -5.07 31.39 -31.65
CA ALA A 63 -4.40 30.30 -30.95
C ALA A 63 -4.08 29.04 -31.77
N GLU A 64 -2.85 29.01 -32.26
CA GLU A 64 -2.08 27.77 -32.39
C GLU A 64 -1.89 27.10 -31.01
N SER A 65 -2.94 26.43 -30.52
CA SER A 65 -2.89 25.52 -29.37
C SER A 65 -3.74 24.28 -29.61
N SER A 66 -3.76 23.78 -30.84
CA SER A 66 -4.59 22.63 -31.22
C SER A 66 -3.82 21.56 -32.02
N ASN A 67 -2.68 21.12 -31.51
CA ASN A 67 -2.07 19.84 -31.91
C ASN A 67 -1.73 18.97 -30.70
N VAL A 68 -2.48 19.11 -29.60
CA VAL A 68 -2.48 18.05 -28.57
C VAL A 68 -3.35 16.93 -29.15
N PRO A 69 -2.81 15.71 -29.36
CA PRO A 69 -3.62 14.59 -29.81
C PRO A 69 -4.75 14.39 -28.81
N ARG A 70 -5.95 14.81 -29.17
CA ARG A 70 -7.13 14.55 -28.35
C ARG A 70 -7.29 13.04 -28.29
N LEU A 71 -7.31 12.50 -27.07
CA LEU A 71 -7.50 11.09 -26.83
C LEU A 71 -8.78 10.64 -27.55
N ASN A 72 -8.65 9.79 -28.56
CA ASN A 72 -9.80 9.24 -29.24
C ASN A 72 -10.41 8.15 -28.34
N MET A 73 -11.52 8.46 -27.67
CA MET A 73 -12.24 7.51 -26.81
C MET A 73 -12.77 6.28 -27.55
N ASN A 74 -12.87 6.34 -28.88
CA ASN A 74 -13.28 5.22 -29.72
C ASN A 74 -12.08 4.37 -30.20
N HIS A 75 -10.85 4.72 -29.82
CA HIS A 75 -9.63 3.98 -30.17
C HIS A 75 -9.60 2.59 -29.51
N GLY A 76 -9.00 1.59 -30.17
CA GLY A 76 -8.91 0.22 -29.67
C GLY A 76 -8.25 0.10 -28.29
N PHE A 77 -7.29 0.98 -28.00
CA PHE A 77 -6.67 1.12 -26.67
C PHE A 77 -7.70 1.42 -25.57
N ILE A 78 -8.57 2.41 -25.77
CA ILE A 78 -9.60 2.76 -24.78
C ILE A 78 -10.57 1.60 -24.58
N LYS A 79 -10.97 0.92 -25.66
CA LYS A 79 -11.79 -0.30 -25.57
C LYS A 79 -11.11 -1.42 -24.77
N SER A 80 -9.78 -1.57 -24.89
CA SER A 80 -9.04 -2.58 -24.12
C SER A 80 -8.98 -2.26 -22.62
N ILE A 81 -8.89 -0.98 -22.26
CA ILE A 81 -8.95 -0.55 -20.85
C ILE A 81 -10.33 -0.79 -20.27
N VAL A 82 -11.39 -0.42 -21.00
CA VAL A 82 -12.78 -0.67 -20.59
C VAL A 82 -13.03 -2.16 -20.41
N ARG A 83 -12.61 -3.02 -21.35
CA ARG A 83 -12.71 -4.49 -21.20
C ARG A 83 -12.00 -4.99 -19.95
N ASN A 84 -10.75 -4.59 -19.73
CA ASN A 84 -9.97 -5.02 -18.56
C ASN A 84 -10.57 -4.53 -17.23
N GLN A 85 -11.30 -3.41 -17.22
CA GLN A 85 -12.04 -2.96 -16.04
C GLN A 85 -13.24 -3.85 -15.76
N ILE A 86 -14.02 -4.16 -16.81
CA ILE A 86 -15.14 -5.09 -16.71
C ILE A 86 -14.65 -6.47 -16.23
N ASP A 87 -13.56 -6.98 -16.81
CA ASP A 87 -12.99 -8.29 -16.45
C ASP A 87 -12.58 -8.33 -14.96
N ARG A 88 -12.01 -7.24 -14.44
CA ARG A 88 -11.66 -7.12 -13.03
C ARG A 88 -12.88 -7.05 -12.12
N ASP A 89 -13.84 -6.20 -12.46
CA ASP A 89 -15.06 -6.03 -11.69
C ASP A 89 -15.89 -7.33 -11.66
N GLU A 90 -15.97 -8.05 -12.79
CA GLU A 90 -16.62 -9.35 -12.90
C GLU A 90 -15.90 -10.39 -12.04
N TYR A 91 -14.56 -10.44 -12.11
CA TYR A 91 -13.77 -11.34 -11.27
C TYR A 91 -13.98 -11.07 -9.77
N ASP A 92 -13.88 -9.81 -9.35
CA ASP A 92 -14.07 -9.42 -7.95
C ASP A 92 -15.49 -9.74 -7.48
N LYS A 93 -16.51 -9.53 -8.33
CA LYS A 93 -17.88 -9.95 -8.06
C LYS A 93 -17.97 -11.46 -7.85
N LEU A 94 -17.43 -12.28 -8.75
CA LEU A 94 -17.45 -13.74 -8.62
C LEU A 94 -16.67 -14.25 -7.41
N VAL A 95 -15.52 -13.63 -7.08
CA VAL A 95 -14.73 -13.96 -5.89
C VAL A 95 -15.46 -13.57 -4.61
N SER A 96 -16.14 -12.42 -4.60
CA SER A 96 -16.95 -11.98 -3.47
C SER A 96 -18.14 -12.93 -3.25
N GLU A 97 -18.87 -13.30 -4.30
CA GLU A 97 -19.98 -14.26 -4.24
C GLU A 97 -19.51 -15.64 -3.79
N ARG A 98 -18.39 -16.12 -4.34
CA ARG A 98 -17.78 -17.39 -3.92
C ARG A 98 -17.29 -17.32 -2.47
N SER A 99 -16.67 -16.22 -2.05
CA SER A 99 -16.16 -16.09 -0.67
C SER A 99 -17.30 -15.99 0.33
N VAL A 100 -18.40 -15.31 0.00
CA VAL A 100 -19.64 -15.32 0.80
C VAL A 100 -20.20 -16.75 0.86
N ALA A 101 -20.38 -17.42 -0.28
CA ALA A 101 -20.94 -18.77 -0.34
C ALA A 101 -20.06 -19.83 0.36
N THR A 102 -18.73 -19.69 0.28
CA THR A 102 -17.77 -20.59 0.93
C THR A 102 -17.51 -20.23 2.39
N SER A 103 -17.62 -18.97 2.78
CA SER A 103 -17.50 -18.53 4.19
C SER A 103 -18.54 -19.25 5.05
N TYR A 104 -19.79 -19.33 4.59
CA TYR A 104 -20.83 -20.11 5.26
C TYR A 104 -20.48 -21.61 5.36
N ARG A 105 -19.74 -22.17 4.39
CA ARG A 105 -19.31 -23.59 4.42
C ARG A 105 -17.99 -23.83 5.15
N HIS A 106 -17.14 -22.82 5.30
CA HIS A 106 -15.84 -22.93 5.96
C HIS A 106 -15.98 -22.93 7.49
N LEU A 107 -17.06 -22.34 8.04
CA LEU A 107 -17.37 -22.52 9.47
C LEU A 107 -17.78 -23.97 9.79
N GLU A 108 -18.45 -24.65 8.86
CA GLU A 108 -18.99 -26.01 9.06
C GLU A 108 -17.98 -27.13 8.74
N ARG A 109 -17.09 -26.94 7.76
CA ARG A 109 -16.05 -27.94 7.47
C ARG A 109 -14.83 -27.74 8.36
N SER A 110 -14.83 -28.46 9.48
CA SER A 110 -13.58 -28.91 10.13
C SER A 110 -12.62 -29.36 9.02
N ARG A 111 -11.46 -28.69 8.95
CA ARG A 111 -10.45 -28.93 7.93
C ARG A 111 -10.09 -30.41 8.01
N LYS A 112 -10.61 -31.21 7.07
CA LYS A 112 -10.02 -32.52 6.77
C LYS A 112 -8.55 -32.21 6.56
N THR A 113 -7.72 -32.78 7.42
CA THR A 113 -6.27 -32.63 7.43
C THR A 113 -5.77 -33.14 6.09
N CYS A 114 -5.80 -32.27 5.08
CA CYS A 114 -5.12 -32.52 3.82
C CYS A 114 -3.65 -32.54 4.22
N ASP A 115 -3.07 -33.73 4.18
CA ASP A 115 -1.68 -33.97 4.53
C ASP A 115 -0.84 -32.87 3.84
N PRO A 116 -0.15 -32.00 4.59
CA PRO A 116 0.60 -30.88 4.01
C PRO A 116 1.68 -31.34 3.02
N LEU A 117 1.99 -32.64 2.97
CA LEU A 117 2.93 -33.24 2.03
C LEU A 117 2.31 -33.59 0.67
N LEU A 118 0.99 -33.75 0.58
CA LEU A 118 0.28 -34.03 -0.68
C LEU A 118 -0.02 -32.73 -1.44
N LEU A 119 1.01 -31.91 -1.64
CA LEU A 119 0.97 -30.80 -2.58
C LEU A 119 0.94 -31.38 -3.99
N TYR A 120 -0.08 -31.03 -4.77
CA TYR A 120 -0.13 -31.39 -6.18
C TYR A 120 1.11 -30.84 -6.89
N ILE A 121 1.94 -31.74 -7.42
CA ILE A 121 3.10 -31.41 -8.26
C ILE A 121 2.64 -31.44 -9.72
N PRO A 122 2.66 -30.28 -10.43
CA PRO A 122 2.37 -30.19 -11.85
C PRO A 122 3.17 -31.21 -12.68
N PRO A 123 2.60 -31.75 -13.78
CA PRO A 123 3.17 -32.90 -14.50
C PRO A 123 4.60 -32.66 -15.00
N HIS A 124 4.93 -31.43 -15.40
CA HIS A 124 6.26 -31.05 -15.87
C HIS A 124 7.34 -31.03 -14.76
N LEU A 125 6.94 -31.03 -13.48
CA LEU A 125 7.86 -31.02 -12.34
C LEU A 125 8.09 -32.43 -11.73
N ARG A 126 7.30 -33.44 -12.10
CA ARG A 126 7.41 -34.79 -11.51
C ARG A 126 8.71 -35.51 -11.90
N SER A 127 9.22 -35.29 -13.11
CA SER A 127 10.38 -36.00 -13.67
C SER A 127 11.73 -35.45 -13.20
N ILE A 128 11.78 -34.21 -12.71
CA ILE A 128 13.04 -33.56 -12.31
C ILE A 128 13.61 -34.20 -11.04
N ASN A 129 12.75 -34.65 -10.12
CA ASN A 129 13.18 -35.19 -8.82
C ASN A 129 13.90 -36.55 -8.93
N VAL A 130 13.56 -37.38 -9.92
CA VAL A 130 14.11 -38.74 -10.06
C VAL A 130 15.59 -38.74 -10.48
N LYS A 131 16.09 -37.66 -11.10
CA LYS A 131 17.49 -37.61 -11.59
C LYS A 131 18.52 -37.14 -10.55
N THR A 132 18.11 -36.77 -9.35
CA THR A 132 19.00 -36.19 -8.32
C THR A 132 19.51 -37.17 -7.25
N THR A 133 19.23 -38.48 -7.37
CA THR A 133 19.69 -39.50 -6.42
C THR A 133 21.07 -40.05 -6.74
N LYS A 134 22.05 -39.17 -6.99
CA LYS A 134 23.47 -39.48 -6.90
C LYS A 134 24.13 -38.28 -6.25
N ASN A 135 24.40 -38.35 -4.94
CA ASN A 135 25.31 -37.49 -4.16
C ASN A 135 25.19 -37.87 -2.67
N GLU A 136 25.84 -38.96 -2.28
CA GLU A 136 25.80 -39.52 -0.90
C GLU A 136 26.41 -38.57 0.16
N GLU A 137 27.34 -37.68 -0.22
CA GLU A 137 27.94 -36.69 0.69
C GLU A 137 26.96 -35.62 1.20
N ASN A 138 25.89 -35.33 0.47
CA ASN A 138 24.90 -34.30 0.86
C ASN A 138 23.97 -34.75 2.01
N SER A 139 23.95 -36.03 2.36
CA SER A 139 23.03 -36.58 3.36
C SER A 139 23.37 -36.12 4.78
N ASN A 140 24.66 -36.11 5.16
CA ASN A 140 25.10 -35.77 6.51
C ASN A 140 24.88 -34.28 6.83
N VAL A 141 25.29 -33.38 5.93
CA VAL A 141 25.07 -31.93 6.08
C VAL A 141 23.57 -31.57 6.15
N LYS A 142 22.72 -32.30 5.42
CA LYS A 142 21.28 -32.09 5.44
C LYS A 142 20.67 -32.52 6.78
N ASN A 143 21.19 -33.58 7.40
CA ASN A 143 20.74 -34.05 8.71
C ASN A 143 21.07 -33.03 9.82
N GLU A 144 22.30 -32.50 9.85
CA GLU A 144 22.69 -31.44 10.80
C GLU A 144 21.84 -30.16 10.62
N LYS A 145 21.63 -29.74 9.36
CA LYS A 145 20.76 -28.59 9.05
C LYS A 145 19.30 -28.83 9.47
N GLU A 146 18.81 -30.05 9.36
CA GLU A 146 17.47 -30.41 9.79
C GLU A 146 17.34 -30.45 11.31
N LYS A 147 18.37 -30.93 12.02
CA LYS A 147 18.47 -30.92 13.49
C LYS A 147 18.41 -29.49 14.03
N LEU A 148 19.21 -28.58 13.46
CA LEU A 148 19.17 -27.16 13.80
C LEU A 148 17.79 -26.52 13.55
N ARG A 149 17.12 -26.88 12.45
CA ARG A 149 15.77 -26.38 12.16
C ARG A 149 14.73 -26.86 13.18
N LYS A 150 14.81 -28.13 13.59
CA LYS A 150 13.94 -28.69 14.63
C LYS A 150 14.19 -28.02 15.98
N GLU A 151 15.45 -27.78 16.33
CA GLU A 151 15.83 -27.09 17.57
C GLU A 151 15.33 -25.64 17.62
N ILE A 152 15.49 -24.87 16.52
CA ILE A 152 14.97 -23.49 16.43
C ILE A 152 13.44 -23.48 16.60
N ARG A 153 12.74 -24.42 15.95
CA ARG A 153 11.28 -24.55 16.06
C ARG A 153 10.85 -24.90 17.48
N GLN A 154 11.59 -25.79 18.15
CA GLN A 154 11.32 -26.17 19.54
C GLN A 154 11.48 -24.99 20.49
N ARG A 155 12.60 -24.25 20.42
CA ARG A 155 12.85 -23.07 21.25
C ARG A 155 11.77 -22.00 21.08
N LEU A 156 11.28 -21.80 19.86
CA LEU A 156 10.19 -20.86 19.59
C LEU A 156 8.90 -21.27 20.28
N MET A 157 8.53 -22.55 20.22
CA MET A 157 7.33 -23.07 20.88
C MET A 157 7.45 -22.99 22.42
N GLU A 158 8.64 -23.26 22.97
CA GLU A 158 8.90 -23.12 24.41
C GLU A 158 8.82 -21.66 24.86
N GLN A 159 9.27 -20.70 24.04
CA GLN A 159 9.13 -19.27 24.34
C GLN A 159 7.66 -18.84 24.36
N MET A 160 6.86 -19.26 23.38
CA MET A 160 5.43 -18.97 23.34
C MET A 160 4.71 -19.56 24.56
N ALA A 161 5.02 -20.81 24.92
CA ALA A 161 4.43 -21.46 26.10
C ALA A 161 4.84 -20.77 27.42
N LYS A 162 6.10 -20.30 27.52
CA LYS A 162 6.58 -19.53 28.68
C LYS A 162 5.88 -18.17 28.77
N GLU A 163 5.77 -17.44 27.65
CA GLU A 163 5.06 -16.16 27.62
C GLU A 163 3.58 -16.33 27.99
N GLU A 164 2.91 -17.37 27.49
CA GLU A 164 1.54 -17.69 27.87
C GLU A 164 1.42 -18.00 29.38
N HIS A 165 2.36 -18.77 29.94
CA HIS A 165 2.32 -19.11 31.37
C HIS A 165 2.62 -17.91 32.27
N GLU A 166 3.55 -17.02 31.86
CA GLU A 166 3.87 -15.76 32.56
C GLU A 166 2.68 -14.80 32.52
N ARG A 167 2.01 -14.65 31.37
CA ARG A 167 0.76 -13.87 31.25
C ARG A 167 -0.32 -14.40 32.17
N LEU A 168 -0.49 -15.72 32.25
CA LEU A 168 -1.48 -16.33 33.14
C LEU A 168 -1.12 -16.17 34.62
N GLN A 169 0.16 -16.26 35.00
CA GLN A 169 0.61 -16.02 36.39
C GLN A 169 0.41 -14.55 36.80
N MET A 170 0.78 -13.60 35.95
CA MET A 170 0.54 -12.16 36.19
C MET A 170 -0.96 -11.84 36.31
N THR A 171 -1.81 -12.56 35.59
CA THR A 171 -3.27 -12.41 35.67
C THR A 171 -3.82 -13.03 36.96
N ALA A 172 -3.26 -14.15 37.45
CA ALA A 172 -3.71 -14.82 38.66
C ALA A 172 -3.35 -14.07 39.96
N GLU A 173 -2.24 -13.33 39.99
CA GLU A 173 -1.87 -12.50 41.14
C GLU A 173 -2.61 -11.15 41.18
N THR A 174 -3.23 -10.74 40.08
CA THR A 174 -4.10 -9.56 40.06
C THR A 174 -5.50 -9.96 40.55
N MET A 175 -5.61 -10.18 41.87
CA MET A 175 -6.88 -10.17 42.58
C MET A 175 -7.57 -8.80 42.38
N ILE A 176 -8.55 -8.73 41.48
CA ILE A 176 -9.84 -8.03 41.62
C ILE A 176 -10.70 -8.44 40.40
N PRO A 177 -11.90 -9.02 40.61
CA PRO A 177 -12.72 -9.54 39.54
C PRO A 177 -13.56 -8.41 38.93
N SER A 178 -13.42 -8.18 37.63
CA SER A 178 -14.46 -7.49 36.87
C SER A 178 -14.77 -8.32 35.62
N SER A 179 -15.74 -9.20 35.80
CA SER A 179 -16.50 -9.80 34.72
C SER A 179 -17.11 -8.70 33.85
N VAL A 180 -16.87 -8.74 32.54
CA VAL A 180 -17.91 -8.90 31.51
C VAL A 180 -17.19 -9.08 30.18
N LEU A 181 -17.27 -10.31 29.71
CA LEU A 181 -16.96 -10.76 28.36
C LEU A 181 -18.11 -10.35 27.45
N VAL A 182 -17.92 -9.45 26.49
CA VAL A 182 -18.73 -9.44 25.25
C VAL A 182 -17.87 -9.02 24.06
N LYS A 183 -17.55 -10.04 23.26
CA LYS A 183 -17.11 -9.99 21.88
C LYS A 183 -18.31 -9.66 20.99
N ARG A 184 -18.30 -8.51 20.31
CA ARG A 184 -19.16 -8.28 19.13
C ARG A 184 -18.34 -7.62 18.02
N ASN A 185 -18.02 -8.44 17.03
CA ASN A 185 -17.71 -8.02 15.68
C ASN A 185 -19.02 -8.15 14.89
N ALA A 186 -19.58 -7.04 14.40
CA ALA A 186 -20.56 -7.04 13.30
C ALA A 186 -20.72 -5.62 12.76
N ASP A 187 -20.27 -5.45 11.53
CA ASP A 187 -20.72 -4.52 10.50
C ASP A 187 -21.82 -3.51 10.88
N THR A 188 -21.49 -2.22 10.93
CA THR A 188 -22.47 -1.17 10.68
C THR A 188 -21.83 -0.05 9.85
N LYS A 189 -22.11 -0.13 8.56
CA LYS A 189 -21.96 0.92 7.56
C LYS A 189 -23.18 1.86 7.69
N ARG A 190 -22.94 3.18 7.79
CA ARG A 190 -23.93 4.29 7.86
C ARG A 190 -24.61 4.39 9.24
N HIS A 191 -24.55 5.46 10.00
CA HIS A 191 -24.83 6.87 9.71
C HIS A 191 -24.15 7.76 10.78
N SER A 192 -24.07 9.04 10.49
CA SER A 192 -23.41 10.12 11.21
C SER A 192 -23.94 10.44 12.63
N ASP A 193 -23.01 10.98 13.43
CA ASP A 193 -23.15 11.86 14.62
C ASP A 193 -23.24 11.22 16.03
N PRO A 194 -22.81 11.94 17.09
CA PRO A 194 -21.39 12.20 17.43
C PRO A 194 -21.07 11.83 18.90
N ALA A 195 -19.82 12.10 19.34
CA ALA A 195 -19.32 12.06 20.71
C ALA A 195 -18.69 10.73 21.21
N THR A 196 -17.53 10.40 20.64
CA THR A 196 -16.44 9.80 21.46
C THR A 196 -15.18 10.62 21.20
N ILE A 197 -14.96 11.52 22.15
CA ILE A 197 -13.82 12.39 22.42
C ILE A 197 -12.49 11.58 22.41
N THR A 198 -11.93 11.40 21.22
CA THR A 198 -10.49 11.52 21.02
C THR A 198 -10.33 12.61 19.99
N ALA A 199 -9.71 13.73 20.41
CA ALA A 199 -9.51 14.91 19.61
C ALA A 199 -8.74 14.56 18.33
N THR A 200 -9.46 14.19 17.28
CA THR A 200 -8.93 14.15 15.93
C THR A 200 -8.91 15.61 15.50
N PRO A 201 -7.73 16.25 15.39
CA PRO A 201 -7.66 17.64 14.98
C PRO A 201 -8.36 17.77 13.62
N VAL A 202 -9.18 18.82 13.52
CA VAL A 202 -10.13 19.05 12.45
C VAL A 202 -9.38 19.17 11.12
N ARG A 203 -9.29 18.01 10.44
CA ARG A 203 -8.94 17.64 9.05
C ARG A 203 -7.91 18.44 8.24
N ASN A 204 -7.67 19.75 8.42
CA ASN A 204 -6.68 20.54 7.70
C ASN A 204 -6.24 21.79 8.49
N GLU A 205 -6.04 21.70 9.81
CA GLU A 205 -5.57 22.85 10.58
C GLU A 205 -4.07 23.13 10.33
N PRO A 206 -3.67 24.37 10.02
CA PRO A 206 -2.26 24.73 9.90
C PRO A 206 -1.61 24.78 11.30
N LEU A 207 -0.64 23.91 11.56
CA LEU A 207 0.00 23.79 12.88
C LEU A 207 1.15 24.77 13.07
N PHE A 208 1.99 24.91 12.04
CA PHE A 208 3.12 25.82 12.09
C PHE A 208 3.63 26.17 10.69
N LYS A 209 4.35 27.30 10.65
CA LYS A 209 5.04 27.81 9.48
C LYS A 209 6.53 27.51 9.61
N LEU A 210 7.06 26.77 8.65
CA LEU A 210 8.46 26.41 8.56
C LEU A 210 9.18 27.37 7.62
N ASN A 211 10.20 28.06 8.13
CA ASN A 211 11.02 28.98 7.35
C ASN A 211 12.38 28.33 7.10
N ILE A 212 12.68 28.04 5.84
CA ILE A 212 13.95 27.41 5.44
C ILE A 212 14.69 28.37 4.52
N ARG A 213 15.99 28.54 4.76
CA ARG A 213 16.88 29.25 3.84
C ARG A 213 17.59 28.23 2.97
N GLY A 214 17.43 28.37 1.66
CA GLY A 214 18.24 27.63 0.69
C GLY A 214 19.71 28.07 0.71
N GLN A 215 20.54 27.38 -0.07
CA GLN A 215 21.93 27.81 -0.30
C GLN A 215 22.00 29.17 -1.01
N ASP A 216 21.02 29.46 -1.86
CA ASP A 216 20.90 30.73 -2.60
C ASP A 216 20.47 31.93 -1.73
N GLY A 217 20.25 31.71 -0.43
CA GLY A 217 19.72 32.74 0.48
C GLY A 217 18.23 33.02 0.32
N ASN A 218 17.55 32.40 -0.65
CA ASN A 218 16.11 32.52 -0.84
C ASN A 218 15.35 31.86 0.32
N PRO A 219 14.52 32.60 1.07
CA PRO A 219 13.67 32.02 2.10
C PRO A 219 12.46 31.32 1.46
N VAL A 220 12.26 30.05 1.79
CA VAL A 220 11.07 29.28 1.43
C VAL A 220 10.24 29.06 2.68
N GLU A 221 8.97 29.44 2.59
CA GLU A 221 8.00 29.33 3.66
C GLU A 221 7.03 28.17 3.35
N GLN A 222 6.93 27.21 4.26
CA GLN A 222 6.04 26.07 4.13
C GLN A 222 5.09 26.00 5.32
N ILE A 223 3.79 25.94 5.04
CA ILE A 223 2.76 25.68 6.05
C ILE A 223 2.64 24.16 6.22
N VAL A 224 2.79 23.67 7.44
CA VAL A 224 2.66 22.26 7.79
C VAL A 224 1.37 22.05 8.56
N HIS A 225 0.53 21.12 8.08
CA HIS A 225 -0.76 20.76 8.66
C HIS A 225 -0.66 19.52 9.56
N ALA A 226 -1.68 19.29 10.39
CA ALA A 226 -1.73 18.15 11.32
C ALA A 226 -1.58 16.79 10.64
N ASN A 227 -2.15 16.67 9.44
CA ASN A 227 -2.19 15.42 8.67
C ASN A 227 -1.04 15.30 7.66
N ASP A 228 -0.12 16.27 7.64
CA ASP A 228 0.98 16.25 6.70
C ASP A 228 2.01 15.18 7.05
N ASN A 229 2.46 14.45 6.04
CA ASN A 229 3.54 13.49 6.20
C ASN A 229 4.89 14.22 6.17
N SER A 230 5.61 14.23 7.29
CA SER A 230 6.91 14.90 7.45
C SER A 230 7.92 14.52 6.38
N ALA A 231 7.96 13.25 5.97
CA ALA A 231 8.89 12.79 4.95
C ALA A 231 8.55 13.35 3.55
N ARG A 232 7.25 13.52 3.24
CA ARG A 232 6.83 14.13 1.96
C ARG A 232 7.18 15.62 1.92
N VAL A 233 6.88 16.35 3.00
CA VAL A 233 7.17 17.79 3.11
C VAL A 233 8.68 18.04 3.03
N ALA A 234 9.48 17.33 3.83
CA ALA A 234 10.93 17.45 3.80
C ALA A 234 11.50 17.14 2.41
N LYS A 235 11.01 16.09 1.75
CA LYS A 235 11.47 15.71 0.41
C LYS A 235 11.12 16.74 -0.65
N ALA A 236 9.91 17.31 -0.61
CA ALA A 236 9.49 18.37 -1.53
C ALA A 236 10.38 19.62 -1.38
N LEU A 237 10.64 20.03 -0.13
CA LEU A 237 11.49 21.18 0.18
C LEU A 237 12.95 20.94 -0.22
N THR A 238 13.46 19.73 -0.03
CA THR A 238 14.81 19.33 -0.44
C THR A 238 14.96 19.41 -1.97
N GLN A 239 13.95 18.98 -2.72
CA GLN A 239 13.94 19.09 -4.18
C GLN A 239 13.86 20.54 -4.64
N GLN A 240 13.11 21.39 -3.94
CA GLN A 240 12.97 22.80 -4.29
C GLN A 240 14.23 23.63 -4.00
N LEU A 241 14.98 23.29 -2.95
CA LEU A 241 16.15 24.05 -2.47
C LEU A 241 17.50 23.36 -2.77
N GLU A 242 17.50 22.30 -3.58
CA GLU A 242 18.68 21.48 -3.91
C GLU A 242 19.50 21.09 -2.66
N LEU A 243 18.81 20.74 -1.56
CA LEU A 243 19.46 20.34 -0.32
C LEU A 243 20.01 18.89 -0.43
N THR A 244 21.04 18.60 0.36
CA THR A 244 21.62 17.25 0.43
C THR A 244 20.71 16.26 1.15
N ASP A 245 20.87 14.96 0.87
CA ASP A 245 20.10 13.88 1.54
C ASP A 245 20.25 13.91 3.08
N ASN A 246 21.41 14.34 3.59
CA ASN A 246 21.65 14.48 5.02
C ASN A 246 20.82 15.63 5.62
N GLN A 247 20.75 16.77 4.93
CA GLN A 247 19.89 17.89 5.32
C GLN A 247 18.41 17.50 5.25
N CYS A 248 18.00 16.70 4.26
CA CYS A 248 16.65 16.16 4.16
C CYS A 248 16.28 15.30 5.38
N ARG A 249 17.19 14.42 5.84
CA ARG A 249 16.98 13.62 7.05
C ARG A 249 16.84 14.49 8.30
N LEU A 250 17.71 15.49 8.45
CA LEU A 250 17.64 16.42 9.58
C LEU A 250 16.33 17.22 9.57
N LEU A 251 15.93 17.71 8.40
CA LEU A 251 14.69 18.46 8.20
C LEU A 251 13.46 17.61 8.54
N ARG A 252 13.45 16.34 8.10
CA ARG A 252 12.39 15.39 8.42
C ARG A 252 12.26 15.20 9.92
N ASN A 253 13.36 14.93 10.63
CA ASN A 253 13.35 14.75 12.08
C ASN A 253 12.84 16.01 12.79
N ARG A 254 13.27 17.20 12.33
CA ARG A 254 12.81 18.47 12.90
C ARG A 254 11.31 18.70 12.72
N ILE A 255 10.75 18.35 11.57
CA ILE A 255 9.31 18.44 11.31
C ILE A 255 8.55 17.42 12.16
N GLU A 256 9.04 16.18 12.28
CA GLU A 256 8.46 15.15 13.15
C GLU A 256 8.41 15.59 14.62
N GLU A 257 9.51 16.14 15.15
CA GLU A 257 9.57 16.68 16.52
C GLU A 257 8.60 17.86 16.74
N GLU A 258 8.49 18.79 15.79
CA GLU A 258 7.56 19.92 15.92
C GLU A 258 6.09 19.49 15.81
N LEU A 259 5.79 18.49 14.97
CA LEU A 259 4.45 17.90 14.89
C LEU A 259 4.10 17.17 16.18
N GLU A 260 4.98 16.35 16.71
CA GLU A 260 4.75 15.61 17.96
C GLU A 260 4.52 16.58 19.13
N LYS A 261 5.35 17.62 19.27
CA LYS A 261 5.18 18.64 20.32
C LYS A 261 3.84 19.37 20.25
N ARG A 262 3.32 19.61 19.06
CA ARG A 262 2.09 20.41 18.86
C ARG A 262 0.82 19.55 18.81
N LEU A 263 0.93 18.28 18.43
CA LEU A 263 -0.16 17.30 18.46
C LEU A 263 -0.35 16.68 19.85
N ALA A 264 0.66 16.70 20.71
CA ALA A 264 0.57 16.21 22.09
C ALA A 264 -0.17 17.16 23.05
N ILE A 265 -0.63 18.32 22.57
CA ILE A 265 -1.46 19.29 23.31
C ILE A 265 -2.93 18.97 23.04
#